data_AF-A0AA88WDU6-F1
#
_entry.id   AF-A0AA88WDU6-F1
#
_cell.length_a   1.000
_cell.length_b   1.000
_cell.length_c   1.000
_cell.angle_alpha   90.00
_cell.angle_beta   90.00
_cell.angle_gamma   90.00
#
_symmetry.space_group_name_H-M   'P 1'
#
loop_
_entity.id
_entity.type
_entity.pdbx_description
1 polymer ?
#
loop_
_entity_poly.entity_id
_entity_poly.type
_entity_poly.pdbx_seq_one_letter_code
_entity_poly.pdbx_strand_id
1 'polypeptide(L)'
;MGDGGGAAVEAGEYGKAKISVWWDIENCQVRKGCELHAIAQNITTALVKMGYCGPVSISAYGDTNGIPSSVQQALNSTGIALNHVPAGVKDASDKKNLVDMLFWAVDNPAPGNYLLISGDRDFSNALHQLRMRRYNILNISCCRGSLRCSHGEQGLEYC
;
A
#
# COMPACT_ATOMS: atom_id res chain seq x y z
N MET A 1 -1.76 20.63 -24.83
CA MET A 1 -2.23 20.90 -23.46
C MET A 1 -2.99 19.67 -22.98
N GLY A 2 -2.72 19.02 -21.86
CA GLY A 2 -1.76 19.28 -20.80
C GLY A 2 -1.08 17.96 -20.37
N ASP A 3 0.20 18.10 -20.05
CA ASP A 3 1.04 17.08 -19.46
C ASP A 3 0.62 16.95 -17.98
N GLY A 4 -0.14 15.89 -17.68
CA GLY A 4 -0.61 15.56 -16.34
C GLY A 4 0.52 14.95 -15.53
N GLY A 5 1.53 15.76 -15.21
CA GLY A 5 2.63 15.40 -14.33
C GLY A 5 2.08 15.01 -12.97
N GLY A 6 2.03 13.70 -12.69
CA GLY A 6 1.94 13.19 -11.34
C GLY A 6 3.16 13.70 -10.58
N ALA A 7 2.99 14.76 -9.81
CA ALA A 7 4.04 15.34 -9.00
C ALA A 7 4.57 14.25 -8.07
N ALA A 8 5.78 13.78 -8.35
CA ALA A 8 6.56 13.01 -7.40
C ALA A 8 6.70 13.89 -6.16
N VAL A 9 5.97 13.54 -5.10
CA VAL A 9 5.97 14.28 -3.85
C VAL A 9 7.36 14.06 -3.25
N GLU A 10 8.25 15.05 -3.38
CA GLU A 10 9.55 15.00 -2.72
C GLU A 10 9.33 14.83 -1.22
N ALA A 11 10.13 13.94 -0.62
CA ALA A 11 9.87 13.46 0.72
C ALA A 11 9.90 14.55 1.82
N GLY A 12 10.49 15.73 1.56
CA GLY A 12 10.33 16.93 2.41
C GLY A 12 10.43 16.65 3.91
N GLU A 13 9.50 17.21 4.70
CA GLU A 13 9.39 16.95 6.15
C GLU A 13 8.95 15.50 6.49
N TYR A 14 8.49 14.74 5.50
CA TYR A 14 7.97 13.38 5.63
C TYR A 14 9.02 12.29 5.39
N GLY A 15 10.23 12.62 4.92
CA GLY A 15 11.20 11.61 4.46
C GLY A 15 11.72 10.68 5.54
N LYS A 16 11.72 11.12 6.81
CA LYS A 16 12.07 10.26 7.96
C LYS A 16 10.85 9.78 8.74
N ALA A 17 9.65 10.22 8.36
CA ALA A 17 8.42 9.85 9.05
C ALA A 17 8.04 8.39 8.77
N LYS A 18 7.35 7.75 9.71
CA LYS A 18 6.87 6.37 9.54
C LYS A 18 5.98 6.25 8.30
N ILE A 19 6.09 5.11 7.63
CA ILE A 19 5.38 4.81 6.40
C ILE A 19 4.52 3.57 6.65
N SER A 20 3.21 3.73 6.52
CA SER A 20 2.27 2.61 6.59
C SER A 20 1.74 2.28 5.20
N VAL A 21 1.96 1.04 4.77
CA VAL A 21 1.53 0.52 3.47
C VAL A 21 0.28 -0.32 3.68
N TRP A 22 -0.80 0.05 2.98
CA TRP A 22 -2.12 -0.56 3.07
C TRP A 22 -2.42 -1.22 1.72
N TRP A 23 -2.23 -2.53 1.68
CA TRP A 23 -2.35 -3.30 0.45
C TRP A 23 -3.65 -4.09 0.42
N ASP A 24 -4.49 -3.76 -0.54
CA ASP A 24 -5.67 -4.53 -0.91
C ASP A 24 -5.25 -5.66 -1.87
N ILE A 25 -5.03 -6.85 -1.31
CA ILE A 25 -4.49 -7.98 -2.08
C ILE A 25 -5.54 -8.63 -2.99
N GLU A 26 -6.83 -8.42 -2.73
CA GLU A 26 -7.90 -8.96 -3.56
C GLU A 26 -7.94 -8.27 -4.93
N ASN A 27 -7.84 -6.93 -4.92
CA ASN A 27 -7.79 -6.12 -6.14
C ASN A 27 -6.39 -6.04 -6.76
N CYS A 28 -5.34 -6.13 -5.94
CA CYS A 28 -3.94 -6.06 -6.37
C CYS A 28 -3.21 -7.39 -6.12
N GLN A 29 -3.58 -8.44 -6.84
CA GLN A 29 -2.97 -9.76 -6.65
C GLN A 29 -1.53 -9.82 -7.18
N VAL A 30 -0.72 -10.66 -6.54
CA VAL A 30 0.63 -10.95 -7.02
C VAL A 30 0.55 -11.76 -8.32
N ARG A 31 1.23 -11.29 -9.37
CA ARG A 31 1.31 -12.00 -10.65
C ARG A 31 1.98 -13.37 -10.45
N LYS A 32 1.52 -14.38 -11.19
CA LYS A 32 2.17 -15.70 -11.17
C LYS A 32 3.64 -15.55 -11.58
N GLY A 33 4.56 -16.10 -10.77
CA GLY A 33 6.01 -16.00 -10.97
C GLY A 33 6.70 -14.81 -10.27
N CYS A 34 5.95 -13.97 -9.56
CA CYS A 34 6.51 -12.94 -8.70
C CYS A 34 6.65 -13.44 -7.25
N GLU A 35 7.84 -13.26 -6.69
CA GLU A 35 8.11 -13.50 -5.28
C GLU A 35 7.64 -12.32 -4.43
N LEU A 36 6.87 -12.58 -3.37
CA LEU A 36 6.39 -11.55 -2.44
C LEU A 36 7.52 -10.77 -1.78
N HIS A 37 8.66 -11.44 -1.52
CA HIS A 37 9.85 -10.79 -1.01
C HIS A 37 10.37 -9.71 -1.97
N ALA A 38 10.37 -10.00 -3.28
CA ALA A 38 10.79 -9.03 -4.29
C ALA A 38 9.83 -7.83 -4.35
N ILE A 39 8.51 -8.06 -4.19
CA ILE A 39 7.53 -6.97 -4.15
C ILE A 39 7.75 -6.07 -2.92
N ALA A 40 7.91 -6.66 -1.73
CA ALA A 40 8.17 -5.90 -0.50
C ALA A 40 9.46 -5.08 -0.60
N GLN A 41 10.52 -5.68 -1.16
CA GLN A 41 11.79 -5.00 -1.44
C GLN A 41 11.64 -3.88 -2.46
N ASN A 42 10.87 -4.10 -3.53
CA ASN A 42 10.64 -3.09 -4.57
C ASN A 42 9.85 -1.89 -4.02
N ILE A 43 8.82 -2.13 -3.20
CA ILE A 43 8.08 -1.05 -2.52
C ILE A 43 9.03 -0.23 -1.66
N THR A 44 9.82 -0.89 -0.81
CA THR A 44 10.78 -0.22 0.08
C THR A 44 11.84 0.55 -0.71
N THR A 45 12.38 -0.04 -1.78
CA THR A 45 13.40 0.58 -2.63
C THR A 45 12.84 1.80 -3.36
N ALA A 46 11.61 1.73 -3.85
CA ALA A 46 10.98 2.86 -4.52
C ALA A 46 10.70 4.02 -3.56
N LEU A 47 10.22 3.72 -2.34
CA LEU A 47 10.05 4.72 -1.28
C LEU A 47 11.37 5.44 -0.98
N VAL A 48 12.47 4.69 -0.80
CA VAL A 48 13.80 5.27 -0.57
C VAL A 48 14.25 6.12 -1.75
N LYS A 49 14.05 5.67 -3.00
CA LYS A 49 14.37 6.47 -4.21
C LYS A 49 13.59 7.78 -4.28
N MET A 50 12.38 7.82 -3.74
CA MET A 50 11.55 9.02 -3.63
C MET A 50 11.91 9.89 -2.41
N GLY A 51 12.88 9.47 -1.59
CA GLY A 51 13.36 10.17 -0.39
C GLY A 51 12.67 9.76 0.92
N TYR A 52 11.78 8.78 0.88
CA TYR A 52 11.09 8.25 2.05
C TYR A 52 11.90 7.09 2.66
N CYS A 53 12.72 7.43 3.65
CA CYS A 53 13.64 6.52 4.35
C CYS A 53 13.18 6.18 5.78
N GLY A 54 11.95 6.52 6.15
CA GLY A 54 11.38 6.19 7.45
C GLY A 54 11.03 4.69 7.59
N PRO A 55 10.71 4.22 8.81
CA PRO A 55 10.31 2.84 9.04
C PRO A 55 9.06 2.47 8.23
N VAL A 56 9.12 1.39 7.45
CA VAL A 56 8.01 0.89 6.63
C VAL A 56 7.31 -0.25 7.34
N SER A 57 5.98 -0.19 7.42
CA SER A 57 5.11 -1.28 7.88
C SER A 57 4.12 -1.62 6.79
N ILE A 58 4.01 -2.89 6.41
CA ILE A 58 3.14 -3.34 5.31
C ILE A 58 2.04 -4.23 5.88
N SER A 59 0.80 -3.86 5.60
CA SER A 59 -0.39 -4.62 5.97
C SER A 59 -1.20 -4.95 4.73
N ALA A 60 -1.47 -6.24 4.52
CA ALA A 60 -2.30 -6.75 3.45
C ALA A 60 -3.70 -7.08 3.97
N TYR A 61 -4.73 -6.77 3.18
CA TYR A 61 -6.14 -6.95 3.52
C TYR A 61 -6.83 -7.77 2.43
N GLY A 62 -7.51 -8.84 2.82
CA GLY A 62 -8.30 -9.68 1.90
C GLY A 62 -8.82 -10.97 2.53
N ASP A 63 -9.67 -11.69 1.80
CA ASP A 63 -10.19 -12.99 2.23
C ASP A 63 -9.11 -14.07 2.07
N THR A 64 -8.61 -14.59 3.20
CA THR A 64 -7.64 -15.70 3.21
C THR A 64 -8.19 -16.98 2.56
N ASN A 65 -9.50 -17.14 2.41
CA ASN A 65 -10.07 -18.27 1.67
C ASN A 65 -9.87 -18.11 0.16
N GLY A 66 -9.79 -16.88 -0.34
CA GLY A 66 -9.53 -16.56 -1.75
C GLY A 66 -8.03 -16.48 -2.10
N ILE A 67 -7.16 -16.32 -1.11
CA ILE A 67 -5.71 -16.17 -1.30
C ILE A 67 -5.03 -17.55 -1.19
N PRO A 68 -4.19 -17.97 -2.16
CA PRO A 68 -3.47 -19.24 -2.09
C PRO A 68 -2.61 -19.35 -0.82
N SER A 69 -2.59 -20.52 -0.16
CA SER A 69 -1.81 -20.73 1.08
C SER A 69 -0.32 -20.42 0.92
N SER A 70 0.25 -20.65 -0.27
CA SER A 70 1.64 -20.28 -0.57
C SER A 70 1.88 -18.77 -0.50
N VAL A 71 0.93 -17.96 -0.96
CA VAL A 71 0.96 -16.49 -0.88
C VAL A 71 0.81 -16.04 0.57
N GLN A 72 -0.12 -16.65 1.33
CA GLN A 72 -0.28 -16.34 2.75
C GLN A 72 0.98 -16.62 3.57
N GLN A 73 1.62 -17.77 3.32
CA GLN A 73 2.86 -18.14 3.98
C GLN A 73 4.00 -17.20 3.62
N ALA A 74 4.10 -16.78 2.36
CA ALA A 74 5.10 -15.85 1.89
C ALA A 74 4.88 -14.41 2.40
N LEU A 75 3.63 -13.98 2.64
CA LEU A 75 3.34 -12.71 3.32
C LEU A 75 3.84 -12.75 4.77
N ASN A 76 3.54 -13.84 5.48
CA ASN A 76 4.01 -14.01 6.85
C ASN A 76 5.54 -14.05 6.92
N SER A 77 6.20 -14.79 6.02
CA SER A 77 7.67 -14.89 6.01
C SER A 77 8.39 -13.59 5.66
N THR A 78 7.71 -12.67 4.96
CA THR A 78 8.23 -11.32 4.64
C THR A 78 7.95 -10.29 5.73
N GLY A 79 7.19 -10.66 6.77
CA GLY A 79 6.76 -9.76 7.84
C GLY A 79 5.58 -8.87 7.45
N ILE A 80 4.88 -9.17 6.35
CA ILE A 80 3.67 -8.47 5.94
C ILE A 80 2.50 -9.02 6.76
N ALA A 81 1.82 -8.16 7.51
CA ALA A 81 0.66 -8.54 8.29
C ALA A 81 -0.54 -8.81 7.37
N LEU A 82 -0.98 -10.06 7.27
CA LEU A 82 -2.19 -10.43 6.52
C LEU A 82 -3.41 -10.36 7.44
N ASN A 83 -4.28 -9.38 7.19
CA ASN A 83 -5.53 -9.20 7.89
C ASN A 83 -6.66 -9.88 7.11
N HIS A 84 -7.15 -10.99 7.65
CA HIS A 84 -8.30 -11.71 7.08
C HIS A 84 -9.56 -10.84 7.15
N VAL A 85 -10.22 -10.67 6.00
CA VAL A 85 -11.57 -10.09 5.95
C VAL A 85 -12.49 -11.02 5.16
N PRO A 86 -13.52 -11.63 5.77
CA PRO A 86 -14.37 -12.59 5.09
C PRO A 86 -15.27 -11.91 4.04
N ALA A 87 -15.32 -12.48 2.82
CA ALA A 87 -16.06 -11.92 1.68
C ALA A 87 -17.60 -11.95 1.80
N GLY A 88 -18.13 -12.45 2.92
CA GLY A 88 -19.58 -12.64 3.14
C GLY A 88 -20.38 -11.36 3.39
N VAL A 89 -19.73 -10.21 3.59
CA VAL A 89 -20.38 -8.92 3.83
C VAL A 89 -19.81 -7.89 2.87
N LYS A 90 -20.64 -7.43 1.94
CA LYS A 90 -20.31 -6.33 1.02
C LYS A 90 -19.80 -5.12 1.84
N ASP A 91 -18.67 -4.56 1.44
CA ASP A 91 -17.96 -3.44 2.08
C ASP A 91 -17.33 -3.73 3.46
N ALA A 92 -17.29 -4.98 3.95
CA ALA A 92 -16.65 -5.27 5.24
C ALA A 92 -15.13 -5.10 5.18
N SER A 93 -14.51 -5.46 4.06
CA SER A 93 -13.09 -5.23 3.77
C SER A 93 -12.75 -3.75 3.82
N ASP A 94 -13.55 -2.91 3.15
CA ASP A 94 -13.31 -1.47 3.09
C ASP A 94 -13.51 -0.80 4.44
N LYS A 95 -14.58 -1.16 5.16
CA LYS A 95 -14.84 -0.62 6.51
C LYS A 95 -13.73 -1.01 7.48
N LYS A 96 -13.26 -2.26 7.45
CA LYS A 96 -12.16 -2.69 8.31
C LYS A 96 -10.85 -1.97 7.97
N ASN A 97 -10.52 -1.87 6.69
CA ASN A 97 -9.33 -1.16 6.23
C ASN A 97 -9.35 0.31 6.67
N LEU A 98 -10.49 0.99 6.49
CA LEU A 98 -10.71 2.38 6.94
C LEU A 98 -10.54 2.55 8.45
N VAL A 99 -11.13 1.66 9.25
CA VAL A 99 -11.02 1.70 10.72
C VAL A 99 -9.57 1.51 11.15
N ASP A 100 -8.90 0.50 10.61
CA ASP A 100 -7.50 0.22 10.94
C ASP A 100 -6.58 1.39 10.51
N MET A 101 -6.82 2.01 9.35
CA MET A 101 -6.10 3.22 8.90
C MET A 101 -6.22 4.38 9.88
N LEU A 102 -7.42 4.62 10.39
CA LEU A 102 -7.69 5.69 11.36
C LEU A 102 -7.09 5.37 12.73
N PHE A 103 -7.16 4.11 13.18
CA PHE A 103 -6.51 3.68 14.43
C PHE A 103 -4.99 3.85 14.35
N TRP A 104 -4.36 3.49 13.24
CA TRP A 104 -2.93 3.72 13.04
C TRP A 104 -2.59 5.21 13.16
N ALA A 105 -3.44 6.11 12.67
CA ALA A 105 -3.24 7.57 12.80
C ALA A 105 -3.27 8.03 14.26
N VAL A 106 -4.07 7.38 15.11
CA VAL A 106 -4.13 7.69 16.55
C VAL A 106 -2.82 7.32 17.24
N ASP A 107 -2.25 6.16 16.91
CA ASP A 107 -1.00 5.67 17.51
C ASP A 107 0.26 6.32 16.90
N ASN A 108 0.14 6.91 15.71
CA ASN A 108 1.26 7.49 14.97
C ASN A 108 0.94 8.94 14.57
N PRO A 109 1.17 9.92 15.46
CA PRO A 109 0.89 11.33 15.18
C PRO A 109 1.75 11.87 14.03
N ALA A 110 1.23 12.89 13.35
CA ALA A 110 1.92 13.54 12.23
C ALA A 110 3.30 14.12 12.62
N PRO A 111 4.26 14.19 11.67
CA PRO A 111 4.16 13.79 10.27
C PRO A 111 4.20 12.26 10.08
N GLY A 112 3.44 11.75 9.11
CA GLY A 112 3.39 10.34 8.75
C GLY A 112 3.05 10.14 7.27
N ASN A 113 3.42 8.99 6.71
CA ASN A 113 3.16 8.63 5.32
C ASN A 113 2.21 7.44 5.24
N TYR A 114 1.22 7.53 4.36
CA TYR A 114 0.38 6.42 3.95
C TYR A 114 0.69 6.08 2.50
N LEU A 115 0.87 4.78 2.22
CA LEU A 115 0.97 4.25 0.88
C LEU A 115 -0.18 3.26 0.67
N LEU A 116 -1.15 3.60 -0.19
CA LEU A 116 -2.26 2.69 -0.50
C LEU A 116 -1.95 1.94 -1.78
N ILE A 117 -2.09 0.61 -1.76
CA ILE A 117 -1.98 -0.26 -2.93
C ILE A 117 -3.37 -0.85 -3.14
N SER A 118 -4.17 -0.24 -4.02
CA SER A 118 -5.53 -0.71 -4.31
C SER A 118 -5.91 -0.40 -5.77
N GLY A 119 -6.85 -1.17 -6.29
CA GLY A 119 -7.47 -0.93 -7.60
C GLY A 119 -8.69 0.01 -7.52
N ASP A 120 -9.17 0.33 -6.32
CA ASP A 120 -10.42 1.05 -6.09
C ASP A 120 -10.21 2.45 -5.48
N ARG A 121 -11.15 3.37 -5.72
CA ARG A 121 -11.13 4.77 -5.26
C ARG A 121 -12.00 5.02 -4.02
N ASP A 122 -12.59 3.98 -3.43
CA ASP A 122 -13.58 4.10 -2.36
C ASP A 122 -13.02 4.68 -1.04
N PHE A 123 -11.70 4.80 -0.89
CA PHE A 123 -11.06 5.39 0.30
C PHE A 123 -10.97 6.93 0.29
N SER A 124 -11.48 7.59 -0.75
CA SER A 124 -11.25 9.03 -1.01
C SER A 124 -11.54 9.96 0.18
N ASN A 125 -12.65 9.75 0.89
CA ASN A 125 -13.03 10.62 2.03
C ASN A 125 -12.03 10.49 3.20
N ALA A 126 -11.62 9.27 3.55
CA ALA A 126 -10.67 9.05 4.63
C ALA A 126 -9.28 9.59 4.29
N LEU A 127 -8.83 9.41 3.05
CA LEU A 127 -7.57 9.98 2.58
C LEU A 127 -7.57 11.51 2.65
N HIS A 128 -8.70 12.14 2.34
CA HIS A 128 -8.85 13.58 2.48
C HIS A 128 -8.72 14.02 3.96
N GLN A 129 -9.37 13.32 4.89
CA GLN A 129 -9.26 13.61 6.32
C GLN A 129 -7.83 13.45 6.86
N LEU A 130 -7.11 12.43 6.40
CA LEU A 130 -5.70 12.22 6.77
C LEU A 130 -4.81 13.34 6.21
N ARG A 131 -5.02 13.78 4.97
CA ARG A 131 -4.29 14.94 4.41
C ARG A 131 -4.48 16.21 5.25
N MET A 132 -5.72 16.48 5.67
CA MET A 132 -6.02 17.63 6.53
C MET A 132 -5.31 17.56 7.90
N ARG A 133 -4.92 16.36 8.34
CA ARG A 133 -4.15 16.11 9.57
C ARG A 133 -2.63 16.07 9.36
N ARG A 134 -2.13 16.61 8.24
CA ARG A 134 -0.69 16.63 7.88
C ARG A 134 -0.09 15.23 7.73
N TYR A 135 -0.84 14.31 7.13
CA TYR A 135 -0.27 13.08 6.59
C TYR A 135 -0.04 13.21 5.09
N ASN A 136 1.05 12.62 4.62
CA ASN A 136 1.31 12.48 3.20
C ASN A 136 0.68 11.19 2.69
N ILE A 137 -0.03 11.27 1.56
CA ILE A 137 -0.76 10.14 0.97
C ILE A 137 -0.18 9.84 -0.41
N LEU A 138 0.37 8.64 -0.55
CA LEU A 138 0.87 8.02 -1.77
C LEU A 138 -0.10 6.91 -2.18
N ASN A 139 -0.32 6.74 -3.49
CA ASN A 139 -1.20 5.70 -4.01
C ASN A 139 -0.50 4.92 -5.13
N ILE A 140 -0.62 3.60 -5.12
CA ILE A 140 -0.22 2.68 -6.18
C ILE A 140 -1.50 2.05 -6.74
N SER A 141 -1.74 2.28 -8.03
CA SER A 141 -2.80 1.63 -8.79
C SER A 141 -2.25 0.40 -9.51
N CYS A 142 -2.92 -0.75 -9.41
CA CYS A 142 -2.57 -1.94 -10.19
C CYS A 142 -3.16 -1.88 -11.60
N CYS A 143 -2.31 -1.64 -12.59
CA CYS A 143 -2.68 -1.76 -14.00
C CYS A 143 -3.12 -3.21 -14.31
N ARG A 144 -4.44 -3.44 -14.51
CA ARG A 144 -5.06 -4.75 -14.78
C ARG A 144 -5.04 -5.75 -13.61
N GLY A 145 -5.16 -5.28 -12.36
CA GLY A 145 -5.41 -6.14 -11.20
C GLY A 145 -4.22 -6.96 -10.71
N SER A 146 -2.99 -6.60 -11.08
CA SER A 146 -1.80 -7.28 -10.57
C SER A 146 -0.55 -6.41 -10.43
N LEU A 147 0.19 -6.63 -9.34
CA LEU A 147 1.51 -6.02 -9.12
C LEU A 147 2.58 -6.71 -9.98
N ARG A 148 3.39 -5.90 -10.68
CA ARG A 148 4.56 -6.38 -11.42
C ARG A 148 5.81 -6.30 -10.54
N CYS A 149 6.67 -7.30 -10.68
CA CYS A 149 8.05 -7.23 -10.19
C CYS A 149 8.92 -6.64 -11.29
N SER A 150 9.48 -5.45 -11.08
CA SER A 150 10.52 -4.93 -11.96
C SER A 150 11.80 -5.74 -11.73
N HIS A 151 12.26 -6.48 -12.75
CA HIS A 151 13.65 -6.96 -12.83
C HIS A 151 14.41 -5.94 -13.67
N GLY A 152 15.20 -5.07 -13.02
CA GLY A 152 15.99 -4.02 -13.66
C GLY A 152 15.66 -2.62 -13.15
N GLU A 153 16.65 -1.72 -13.23
CA GLU A 153 16.74 -0.37 -12.64
C GLU A 153 15.64 0.66 -12.96
N GLN A 154 14.51 0.25 -13.52
CA GLN A 154 13.36 1.12 -13.68
C GLN A 154 12.48 0.97 -12.43
N GLY A 155 12.26 2.09 -11.75
CA GLY A 155 11.38 2.16 -10.58
C GLY A 155 10.00 1.56 -10.86
N LEU A 156 9.24 1.30 -9.79
CA LEU A 156 7.85 0.83 -9.89
C LEU A 156 7.15 1.58 -11.03
N GLU A 157 6.81 0.87 -12.12
CA GLU A 157 5.98 1.44 -13.16
C GLU A 157 4.58 1.58 -12.56
N TYR A 158 4.30 2.77 -12.08
CA TYR A 158 2.95 3.25 -11.84
C TYR A 158 2.29 3.39 -13.22
N CYS A 159 1.05 2.92 -13.37
CA CYS A 159 0.15 3.68 -14.24
C CYS A 159 0.04 5.09 -13.61
#